data_AF-A0A960KIG4-F1
#
_entry.id   AF-A0A960KIG4-F1
#
_cell.length_a   1.000
_cell.length_b   1.000
_cell.length_c   1.000
_cell.angle_alpha   90.00
_cell.angle_beta   90.00
_cell.angle_gamma   90.00
#
_symmetry.space_group_name_H-M   'P 1'
#
loop_
_entity.id
_entity.type
_entity.pdbx_description
1 polymer ?
#
loop_
_entity_poly.entity_id
_entity_poly.type
_entity_poly.pdbx_seq_one_letter_code
_entity_poly.pdbx_strand_id
1 'polypeptide(L)'
;MRSLVLLFLGWTCWAQTPKASEAVIRSWPEMIEVDGQMELGRIAYVFDYVNGVAVERHFGADGELVRQIDRPNLEIGASDAEIEMAQEMVRQDPELARFLATEGRVLDGGFILRESDPAPCGTGSRCIHIVAFDVDATHPVFHAVVDLVSGDVIYRNYTRTRRIQP
;
A
#
# COMPACT_ATOMS: atom_id res chain seq x y z
N MET A 1 47.29 0.74 37.03
CA MET A 1 46.65 1.37 35.86
C MET A 1 45.35 0.62 35.58
N ARG A 2 44.21 1.29 35.76
CA ARG A 2 42.87 0.75 35.51
C ARG A 2 42.52 1.00 34.04
N SER A 3 42.35 -0.04 33.24
CA SER A 3 41.76 0.08 31.91
C SER A 3 40.24 -0.10 32.01
N LEU A 4 39.54 1.00 31.75
CA LEU A 4 38.13 1.03 31.41
C LEU A 4 38.00 0.54 29.96
N VAL A 5 37.20 -0.49 29.71
CA VAL A 5 36.74 -0.81 28.35
C VAL A 5 35.22 -0.69 28.35
N LEU A 6 34.74 0.25 27.55
CA LEU A 6 33.35 0.63 27.35
C LEU A 6 32.56 -0.50 26.69
N LEU A 7 31.43 -0.85 27.29
CA LEU A 7 30.39 -1.67 26.68
C LEU A 7 29.65 -0.83 25.63
N PHE A 8 29.82 -1.15 24.35
CA PHE A 8 28.92 -0.67 23.29
C PHE A 8 27.62 -1.47 23.36
N LEU A 9 26.56 -0.85 23.90
CA LEU A 9 25.19 -1.28 23.70
C LEU A 9 24.82 -1.00 22.24
N GLY A 10 24.89 -2.02 21.39
CA GLY A 10 24.41 -1.96 20.02
C GLY A 10 22.90 -1.83 19.99
N TRP A 11 22.41 -0.61 19.79
CA TRP A 11 21.07 -0.40 19.26
C TRP A 11 21.05 -0.91 17.82
N THR A 12 20.41 -2.06 17.59
CA THR A 12 20.02 -2.48 16.25
C THR A 12 18.98 -1.50 15.74
N CYS A 13 19.42 -0.51 14.98
CA CYS A 13 18.56 0.26 14.09
C CYS A 13 18.13 -0.73 13.00
N TRP A 14 16.89 -1.20 13.06
CA TRP A 14 16.31 -1.99 11.98
C TRP A 14 16.18 -1.04 10.79
N ALA A 15 17.14 -1.11 9.87
CA ALA A 15 17.03 -0.42 8.61
C ALA A 15 15.83 -1.02 7.87
N GLN A 16 14.72 -0.28 7.82
CA GLN A 16 13.62 -0.59 6.93
C GLN A 16 14.20 -0.63 5.51
N THR A 17 14.05 -1.76 4.83
CA THR A 17 14.40 -1.87 3.42
C THR A 17 13.71 -0.73 2.68
N PRO A 18 14.41 0.08 1.88
CA PRO A 18 13.79 1.19 1.19
C PRO A 18 12.67 0.65 0.31
N LYS A 19 11.45 1.11 0.57
CA LYS A 19 10.32 0.84 -0.29
C LYS A 19 10.65 1.38 -1.69
N ALA A 20 10.35 0.60 -2.73
CA ALA A 20 10.44 1.11 -4.10
C ALA A 20 9.64 2.41 -4.21
N SER A 21 10.23 3.45 -4.81
CA SER A 21 9.58 4.76 -4.97
C SER A 21 8.30 4.68 -5.82
N GLU A 22 8.19 3.65 -6.65
CA GLU A 22 7.05 3.37 -7.50
C GLU A 22 6.76 1.86 -7.55
N ALA A 23 5.50 1.49 -7.80
CA ALA A 23 5.13 0.11 -8.11
C ALA A 23 4.16 0.05 -9.31
N VAL A 24 4.42 -0.88 -10.23
CA VAL A 24 3.45 -1.22 -11.28
C VAL A 24 2.32 -2.03 -10.62
N ILE A 25 1.12 -1.46 -10.59
CA ILE A 25 -0.06 -2.08 -9.99
C ILE A 25 -0.73 -3.03 -10.97
N ARG A 26 -0.82 -2.61 -12.23
CA ARG A 26 -1.43 -3.41 -13.31
C ARG A 26 -0.81 -2.99 -14.64
N SER A 27 -0.62 -3.94 -15.54
CA SER A 27 -0.22 -3.66 -16.92
C SER A 27 -0.89 -4.62 -17.89
N TRP A 28 -1.25 -4.14 -19.08
CA TRP A 28 -1.90 -4.95 -20.11
C TRP A 28 -1.54 -4.42 -21.50
N PRO A 29 -1.55 -5.28 -22.53
CA PRO A 29 -1.43 -4.85 -23.92
C PRO A 29 -2.69 -4.10 -24.36
N GLU A 30 -2.53 -3.03 -25.12
CA GLU A 30 -3.63 -2.20 -25.63
C GLU A 30 -3.20 -1.51 -26.93
N MET A 31 -4.15 -1.16 -27.80
CA MET A 31 -3.88 -0.31 -28.95
C MET A 31 -3.69 1.14 -28.46
N ILE A 32 -2.51 1.71 -28.71
CA ILE A 32 -2.19 3.09 -28.33
C ILE A 32 -1.82 3.93 -29.56
N GLU A 33 -1.94 5.25 -29.44
CA GLU A 33 -1.51 6.17 -30.48
C GLU A 33 -0.04 6.56 -30.28
N VAL A 34 0.78 6.33 -31.31
CA VAL A 34 2.19 6.73 -31.40
C VAL A 34 2.37 7.49 -32.71
N ASP A 35 2.80 8.75 -32.62
CA ASP A 35 2.98 9.63 -33.78
C ASP A 35 1.77 9.67 -34.75
N GLY A 36 0.55 9.62 -34.21
CA GLY A 36 -0.70 9.64 -34.98
C GLY A 36 -1.09 8.30 -35.62
N GLN A 37 -0.38 7.21 -35.31
CA GLN A 37 -0.70 5.85 -35.75
C GLN A 37 -1.10 4.98 -34.57
N MET A 38 -2.09 4.10 -34.78
CA MET A 38 -2.47 3.11 -33.78
C MET A 38 -1.57 1.88 -33.89
N GLU A 39 -0.89 1.53 -32.81
CA GLU A 39 -0.08 0.31 -32.72
C GLU A 39 -0.36 -0.45 -31.43
N LEU A 40 -0.03 -1.75 -31.42
CA LEU A 40 -0.15 -2.58 -30.22
C LEU A 40 1.00 -2.22 -29.28
N GLY A 41 0.67 -1.55 -28.18
CA GLY A 41 1.60 -1.19 -27.12
C GLY A 41 1.19 -1.81 -25.79
N ARG A 42 1.56 -1.13 -24.70
CA ARG A 42 1.27 -1.55 -23.33
C ARG A 42 0.87 -0.35 -22.48
N ILE A 43 -0.22 -0.48 -21.74
CA ILE A 43 -0.58 0.47 -20.70
C ILE A 43 -0.19 -0.12 -19.34
N ALA A 44 0.29 0.74 -18.44
CA ALA A 44 0.53 0.40 -17.06
C ALA A 44 -0.07 1.46 -16.13
N TYR A 45 -0.76 1.00 -15.10
CA TYR A 45 -1.02 1.81 -13.92
C TYR A 45 0.10 1.58 -12.91
N VAL A 46 0.73 2.67 -12.54
CA VAL A 46 1.81 2.75 -11.57
C VAL A 46 1.30 3.57 -10.38
N PHE A 47 1.72 3.24 -9.17
CA PHE A 47 1.56 4.15 -8.04
C PHE A 47 2.93 4.74 -7.70
N ASP A 48 3.03 6.06 -7.72
CA ASP A 48 4.20 6.81 -7.26
C ASP A 48 4.01 7.14 -5.78
N TYR A 49 4.78 6.47 -4.93
CA TYR A 49 4.69 6.63 -3.48
C TYR A 49 5.39 7.89 -2.96
N VAL A 50 6.28 8.50 -3.76
CA VAL A 50 6.94 9.75 -3.39
C VAL A 50 5.97 10.91 -3.53
N ASN A 51 5.21 10.93 -4.63
CA ASN A 51 4.24 11.98 -4.92
C ASN A 51 2.80 11.64 -4.49
N GLY A 52 2.54 10.40 -4.04
CA GLY A 52 1.23 9.97 -3.56
C GLY A 52 0.17 9.91 -4.66
N VAL A 53 0.56 9.56 -5.89
CA VAL A 53 -0.29 9.69 -7.08
C VAL A 53 -0.27 8.43 -7.93
N ALA A 54 -1.43 8.02 -8.43
CA ALA A 54 -1.50 7.01 -9.47
C ALA A 54 -1.10 7.63 -10.82
N VAL A 55 -0.33 6.90 -11.61
CA VAL A 55 0.22 7.33 -12.88
C VAL A 55 -0.15 6.32 -13.95
N GLU A 56 -0.69 6.79 -15.06
CA GLU A 56 -0.94 5.99 -16.26
C GLU A 56 0.21 6.19 -17.24
N ARG A 57 0.90 5.09 -17.59
CA ARG A 57 2.01 5.08 -18.54
C ARG A 57 1.64 4.27 -19.78
N HIS A 58 1.92 4.81 -20.95
CA HIS A 58 1.73 4.18 -22.25
C HIS A 58 3.10 3.92 -22.85
N PHE A 59 3.35 2.68 -23.22
CA PHE A 59 4.59 2.23 -23.84
C PHE A 59 4.32 1.76 -25.26
N GLY A 60 5.16 2.19 -26.20
CA GLY A 60 5.15 1.74 -27.60
C GLY A 60 5.52 0.27 -27.74
N ALA A 61 5.45 -0.25 -28.97
CA ALA A 61 5.79 -1.64 -29.26
C ALA A 61 7.27 -1.99 -28.95
N ASP A 62 8.16 -0.98 -29.01
CA ASP A 62 9.58 -1.07 -28.65
C ASP A 62 9.84 -0.99 -27.14
N GLY A 63 8.81 -0.72 -26.34
CA GLY A 63 8.89 -0.56 -24.90
C GLY A 63 9.24 0.86 -24.43
N GLU A 64 9.41 1.82 -25.34
CA GLU A 64 9.68 3.21 -25.01
C GLU A 64 8.44 3.89 -24.42
N LEU A 65 8.65 4.80 -23.47
CA LEU A 65 7.57 5.55 -22.86
C LEU A 65 7.06 6.62 -23.84
N VAL A 66 5.85 6.44 -24.34
CA VAL A 66 5.19 7.36 -25.27
C VAL A 66 4.44 8.45 -24.51
N ARG A 67 3.77 8.09 -23.42
CA ARG A 67 2.94 9.03 -22.66
C ARG A 67 2.89 8.67 -21.18
N GLN A 68 2.90 9.70 -20.34
CA GLN A 68 2.64 9.60 -18.91
C GLN A 68 1.53 10.58 -18.51
N ILE A 69 0.61 10.15 -17.64
CA ILE A 69 -0.48 10.98 -17.17
C ILE A 69 -0.73 10.74 -15.69
N ASP A 70 -0.71 11.81 -14.89
CA ASP A 70 -1.07 11.73 -13.48
C ASP A 70 -2.58 11.57 -13.31
N ARG A 71 -2.97 10.70 -12.38
CA ARG A 71 -4.33 10.26 -12.11
C ARG A 71 -4.62 10.31 -10.61
N PRO A 72 -4.62 11.49 -9.96
CA PRO A 72 -4.74 11.61 -8.49
C PRO A 72 -6.00 10.98 -7.89
N ASN A 73 -7.09 10.92 -8.67
CA ASN A 73 -8.37 10.36 -8.22
C ASN A 73 -8.66 8.96 -8.75
N LEU A 74 -7.68 8.30 -9.39
CA LEU A 74 -7.90 6.96 -9.92
C LEU A 74 -7.87 5.93 -8.78
N GLU A 75 -8.96 5.19 -8.66
CA GLU A 75 -9.11 4.08 -7.74
C GLU A 75 -8.64 2.78 -8.41
N ILE A 76 -7.34 2.53 -8.37
CA ILE A 76 -6.75 1.22 -8.72
C ILE A 76 -6.67 0.35 -7.48
N GLY A 77 -7.12 -0.91 -7.57
CA GLY A 77 -6.98 -1.89 -6.49
C GLY A 77 -5.53 -2.06 -6.02
N ALA A 78 -5.33 -2.61 -4.83
CA ALA A 78 -3.99 -2.96 -4.37
C ALA A 78 -3.41 -4.11 -5.20
N SER A 79 -2.10 -4.09 -5.44
CA SER A 79 -1.39 -5.26 -5.97
C SER A 79 -1.12 -6.28 -4.86
N ASP A 80 -0.84 -7.54 -5.21
CA ASP A 80 -0.51 -8.59 -4.22
C ASP A 80 0.66 -8.18 -3.32
N ALA A 81 1.70 -7.56 -3.90
CA ALA A 81 2.84 -7.04 -3.14
C ALA A 81 2.47 -5.92 -2.16
N GLU A 82 1.52 -5.05 -2.54
CA GLU A 82 1.00 -4.03 -1.63
C GLU A 82 0.18 -4.64 -0.49
N ILE A 83 -0.59 -5.70 -0.77
CA ILE A 83 -1.37 -6.43 0.24
C ILE A 83 -0.43 -7.10 1.23
N GLU A 84 0.57 -7.84 0.76
CA GLU A 84 1.58 -8.48 1.60
C GLU A 84 2.31 -7.47 2.48
N MET A 85 2.71 -6.32 1.91
CA MET A 85 3.34 -5.23 2.65
C MET A 85 2.44 -4.66 3.74
N ALA A 86 1.17 -4.38 3.43
CA ALA A 86 0.22 -3.87 4.42
C ALA A 86 -0.05 -4.89 5.53
N GLN A 87 -0.19 -6.17 5.19
CA GLN A 87 -0.34 -7.23 6.19
C GLN A 87 0.90 -7.33 7.09
N GLU A 88 2.10 -7.23 6.54
CA GLU A 88 3.33 -7.28 7.33
C GLU A 88 3.43 -6.08 8.28
N MET A 89 3.07 -4.88 7.83
CA MET A 89 2.99 -3.71 8.71
C MET A 89 1.99 -3.90 9.85
N VAL A 90 0.84 -4.55 9.59
CA VAL A 90 -0.13 -4.92 10.63
C VAL A 90 0.45 -5.95 11.61
N ARG A 91 1.23 -6.93 11.13
CA ARG A 91 1.90 -7.92 12.00
C ARG A 91 2.98 -7.29 12.87
N GLN A 92 3.68 -6.29 12.36
CA GLN A 92 4.77 -5.60 13.06
C GLN A 92 4.29 -4.49 14.01
N ASP A 93 3.06 -4.01 13.86
CA ASP A 93 2.49 -3.02 14.75
C ASP A 93 2.33 -3.58 16.17
N PRO A 94 2.99 -3.00 17.21
CA PRO A 94 2.97 -3.58 18.55
C PRO A 94 1.58 -3.66 19.19
N GLU A 95 0.68 -2.74 18.84
CA GLU A 95 -0.69 -2.75 19.35
C GLU A 95 -1.51 -3.86 18.71
N LEU A 96 -1.33 -4.12 17.42
CA LEU A 96 -2.06 -5.15 16.68
C LEU A 96 -1.46 -6.55 16.84
N ALA A 97 -0.13 -6.66 16.90
CA ALA A 97 0.60 -7.91 17.04
C ALA A 97 0.14 -8.72 18.27
N ARG A 98 -0.19 -8.05 19.38
CA ARG A 98 -0.71 -8.71 20.59
C ARG A 98 -2.02 -9.45 20.34
N PHE A 99 -2.86 -8.93 19.44
CA PHE A 99 -4.10 -9.60 19.04
C PHE A 99 -3.77 -10.74 18.08
N LEU A 100 -2.80 -10.61 17.20
CA LEU A 100 -2.43 -11.68 16.26
C LEU A 100 -1.68 -12.84 16.93
N ALA A 101 -1.12 -12.66 18.13
CA ALA A 101 -0.42 -13.70 18.87
C ALA A 101 -1.32 -14.88 19.31
N THR A 102 -2.65 -14.75 19.24
CA THR A 102 -3.55 -15.90 19.45
C THR A 102 -3.50 -16.82 18.24
N GLU A 103 -3.22 -18.11 18.46
CA GLU A 103 -3.11 -19.11 17.39
C GLU A 103 -4.33 -19.12 16.46
N GLY A 104 -4.05 -19.28 15.16
CA GLY A 104 -5.05 -19.45 14.11
C GLY A 104 -5.64 -18.17 13.51
N ARG A 105 -5.36 -16.98 14.07
CA ARG A 105 -5.83 -15.73 13.44
C ARG A 105 -5.15 -15.49 12.10
N VAL A 106 -5.94 -15.06 11.11
CA VAL A 106 -5.46 -14.77 9.75
C VAL A 106 -5.72 -13.32 9.39
N LEU A 107 -4.82 -12.75 8.58
CA LEU A 107 -5.02 -11.44 7.96
C LEU A 107 -5.49 -11.64 6.53
N ASP A 108 -6.49 -10.88 6.13
CA ASP A 108 -6.99 -10.80 4.77
C ASP A 108 -7.41 -9.36 4.45
N GLY A 109 -7.78 -9.05 3.21
CA GLY A 109 -8.16 -7.72 2.77
C GLY A 109 -7.37 -7.26 1.56
N GLY A 110 -6.97 -5.99 1.54
CA GLY A 110 -6.34 -5.37 0.37
C GLY A 110 -7.23 -4.35 -0.34
N PHE A 111 -8.34 -3.95 0.28
CA PHE A 111 -9.23 -2.95 -0.29
C PHE A 111 -8.63 -1.57 -0.14
N ILE A 112 -8.59 -0.79 -1.22
CA ILE A 112 -8.22 0.62 -1.14
C ILE A 112 -9.28 1.36 -0.34
N LEU A 113 -8.83 2.11 0.67
CA LEU A 113 -9.67 3.05 1.37
C LEU A 113 -9.37 4.45 0.86
N ARG A 114 -10.38 5.11 0.30
CA ARG A 114 -10.35 6.54 -0.02
C ARG A 114 -11.38 7.25 0.83
N GLU A 115 -10.95 8.32 1.48
CA GLU A 115 -11.81 9.19 2.27
C GLU A 115 -11.80 10.60 1.66
N SER A 116 -12.81 11.42 1.96
CA SER A 116 -12.78 12.82 1.58
C SER A 116 -11.80 13.58 2.48
N ASP A 117 -11.07 14.53 1.89
CA ASP A 117 -10.21 15.43 2.65
C ASP A 117 -11.04 16.19 3.72
N PRO A 118 -10.47 16.43 4.92
CA PRO A 118 -9.06 16.28 5.30
C PRO A 118 -8.74 14.95 6.01
N ALA A 119 -9.49 13.87 5.74
CA ALA A 119 -9.23 12.59 6.37
C ALA A 119 -7.85 12.02 5.99
N PRO A 120 -7.18 11.27 6.87
CA PRO A 120 -5.87 10.66 6.62
C PRO A 120 -5.76 9.85 5.32
N CYS A 121 -6.83 9.15 4.93
CA CYS A 121 -6.89 8.36 3.69
C CYS A 121 -7.41 9.17 2.48
N GLY A 122 -7.12 10.47 2.48
CA GLY A 122 -7.50 11.42 1.43
C GLY A 122 -6.49 11.53 0.29
N THR A 123 -6.40 12.71 -0.30
CA THR A 123 -5.49 13.01 -1.42
C THR A 123 -4.03 12.76 -1.02
N GLY A 124 -3.26 12.12 -1.89
CA GLY A 124 -1.84 11.83 -1.64
C GLY A 124 -1.58 10.54 -0.85
N SER A 125 -2.62 9.85 -0.39
CA SER A 125 -2.48 8.61 0.38
C SER A 125 -2.62 7.34 -0.48
N ARG A 126 -2.07 6.24 0.02
CA ARG A 126 -2.31 4.88 -0.47
C ARG A 126 -2.75 4.00 0.70
N CYS A 127 -3.94 4.29 1.21
CA CYS A 127 -4.53 3.51 2.30
C CYS A 127 -5.06 2.15 1.84
N ILE A 128 -4.66 1.10 2.54
CA ILE A 128 -5.08 -0.28 2.34
C ILE A 128 -5.75 -0.78 3.62
N HIS A 129 -6.98 -1.26 3.47
CA HIS A 129 -7.77 -1.84 4.53
C HIS A 129 -7.49 -3.35 4.65
N ILE A 130 -7.04 -3.75 5.84
CA ILE A 130 -6.73 -5.11 6.25
C ILE A 130 -7.68 -5.50 7.38
N VAL A 131 -8.13 -6.75 7.37
CA VAL A 131 -9.04 -7.32 8.36
C VAL A 131 -8.37 -8.54 8.97
N ALA A 132 -8.37 -8.60 10.29
CA ALA A 132 -8.01 -9.82 11.01
C ALA A 132 -9.27 -10.62 11.29
N PHE A 133 -9.21 -11.93 11.05
CA PHE A 133 -10.31 -12.84 11.34
C PHE A 133 -9.96 -13.82 12.46
N ASP A 134 -10.98 -14.40 13.07
CA ASP A 134 -10.85 -15.55 13.96
C ASP A 134 -10.34 -16.80 13.22
N VAL A 135 -10.10 -17.88 13.97
CA VAL A 135 -9.46 -19.10 13.46
C VAL A 135 -10.23 -19.79 12.34
N ASP A 136 -11.55 -19.60 12.31
CA ASP A 136 -12.43 -20.17 11.29
C ASP A 136 -12.66 -19.19 10.12
N ALA A 137 -12.01 -18.02 10.13
CA ALA A 137 -12.16 -16.94 9.17
C ALA A 137 -13.61 -16.43 9.02
N THR A 138 -14.42 -16.55 10.08
CA THR A 138 -15.86 -16.24 10.03
C THR A 138 -16.22 -14.90 10.66
N HIS A 139 -15.46 -14.48 11.67
CA HIS A 139 -15.73 -13.21 12.37
C HIS A 139 -14.52 -12.28 12.30
N PRO A 140 -14.71 -11.03 11.86
CA PRO A 140 -13.65 -10.04 11.93
C PRO A 140 -13.37 -9.69 13.40
N VAL A 141 -12.10 -9.79 13.79
CA VAL A 141 -11.59 -9.44 15.12
C VAL A 141 -11.27 -7.96 15.20
N PHE A 142 -10.57 -7.43 14.19
CA PHE A 142 -10.30 -6.02 14.04
C PHE A 142 -10.12 -5.64 12.57
N HIS A 143 -10.27 -4.36 12.31
CA HIS A 143 -10.03 -3.73 11.03
C HIS A 143 -8.87 -2.74 11.18
N ALA A 144 -7.84 -2.87 10.35
CA ALA A 144 -6.70 -1.97 10.32
C ALA A 144 -6.59 -1.30 8.96
N VAL A 145 -6.10 -0.07 8.94
CA VAL A 145 -5.80 0.64 7.70
C VAL A 145 -4.37 1.12 7.76
N VAL A 146 -3.64 0.78 6.71
CA VAL A 146 -2.23 1.11 6.53
C VAL A 146 -2.13 2.10 5.38
N ASP A 147 -1.42 3.20 5.56
CA ASP A 147 -1.05 4.06 4.44
C ASP A 147 0.37 3.72 4.00
N LEU A 148 0.48 3.21 2.76
CA LEU A 148 1.78 2.85 2.23
C LEU A 148 2.64 4.08 1.90
N VAL A 149 2.06 5.28 1.71
CA VAL A 149 2.84 6.50 1.42
C VAL A 149 3.59 6.97 2.65
N SER A 150 2.89 7.16 3.78
CA SER A 150 3.53 7.49 5.07
C SER A 150 4.31 6.32 5.67
N GLY A 151 3.96 5.08 5.33
CA GLY A 151 4.59 3.90 5.93
C GLY A 151 4.09 3.61 7.35
N ASP A 152 2.85 3.99 7.66
CA ASP A 152 2.26 3.87 8.99
C ASP A 152 0.91 3.13 9.00
N VAL A 153 0.59 2.54 10.15
CA VAL A 153 -0.78 2.07 10.46
C VAL A 153 -1.61 3.25 10.95
N ILE A 154 -2.46 3.77 10.08
CA ILE A 154 -3.29 4.96 10.29
C ILE A 154 -4.47 4.69 11.23
N TYR A 155 -5.16 3.57 11.00
CA TYR A 155 -6.27 3.14 11.86
C TYR A 155 -5.99 1.73 12.37
N ARG A 156 -5.97 1.53 13.69
CA ARG A 156 -5.80 0.22 14.35
C ARG A 156 -7.13 -0.46 14.68
N ASN A 157 -8.23 0.29 14.61
CA ASN A 157 -9.58 -0.21 14.79
C ASN A 157 -10.56 0.60 13.94
N TYR A 158 -10.48 0.40 12.62
CA TYR A 158 -11.30 1.13 11.66
C TYR A 158 -12.75 0.65 11.70
N THR A 159 -13.66 1.53 12.10
CA THR A 159 -15.09 1.30 11.94
C THR A 159 -15.61 2.18 10.82
N ARG A 160 -16.02 1.59 9.69
CA ARG A 160 -16.73 2.35 8.67
C ARG A 160 -18.08 2.77 9.25
N THR A 161 -18.18 4.04 9.66
CA THR A 161 -19.47 4.61 10.02
C THR A 161 -20.34 4.58 8.77
N ARG A 162 -21.45 3.83 8.80
CA ARG A 162 -22.46 3.87 7.72
C ARG A 162 -23.02 5.30 7.68
N ARG A 163 -22.49 6.16 6.81
CA ARG A 163 -23.33 7.21 6.25
C ARG A 163 -24.23 6.52 5.23
N ILE A 164 -25.45 6.21 5.67
CA ILE A 164 -26.57 6.14 4.74
C ILE A 164 -26.71 7.58 4.23
N GLN A 165 -26.11 7.86 3.08
CA GLN A 165 -26.38 9.12 2.39
C GLN A 165 -27.68 8.91 1.60
N PRO A 166 -28.67 9.80 1.74
CA PRO A 166 -30.01 9.63 1.18
C PRO A 166 -30.03 9.57 -0.35
#